data_AF-A0A509L9E3-F1
#
_entry.id   AF-A0A509L9E3-F1
#
_cell.length_a   1.000
_cell.length_b   1.000
_cell.length_c   1.000
_cell.angle_alpha   90.00
_cell.angle_beta   90.00
_cell.angle_gamma   90.00
#
_symmetry.space_group_name_H-M   'P 1'
#
loop_
_entity.id
_entity.type
_entity.pdbx_description
1 polymer ?
#
loop_
_entity_poly.entity_id
_entity_poly.type
_entity_poly.pdbx_seq_one_letter_code
_entity_poly.pdbx_strand_id
1 'polypeptide(L)'
;VKLKDGEILKADTVVISIGDVPDLNFLDKSVTIENGFVAVDQFSRTSDRQVFAIGDVVGPGLITDAIGAGRRAALSIDRIIAGKSPDHGDILPLIDKQRISLEYYNPKNSADNLVDCGADCASCGQCRDCGICVAICPEGAIKRVEINKNDFEYKVDPDLCIGCGFCKGACPCGIWDLIPNTAK
;
A
#
# COMPACT_ATOMS: atom_id res chain seq x y z
N VAL A 1 31.79 -4.01 22.97
CA VAL A 1 31.35 -2.80 22.23
C VAL A 1 31.46 -1.60 23.15
N LYS A 2 32.08 -0.50 22.72
CA LYS A 2 32.14 0.74 23.50
C LYS A 2 31.05 1.70 22.97
N LEU A 3 30.12 2.10 23.83
CA LEU A 3 29.05 3.04 23.50
C LEU A 3 29.56 4.49 23.48
N LYS A 4 28.76 5.42 22.94
CA LYS A 4 29.15 6.84 22.80
C LYS A 4 29.37 7.53 24.16
N ASP A 5 28.70 7.07 25.20
CA ASP A 5 28.88 7.52 26.59
C ASP A 5 30.11 6.91 27.28
N GLY A 6 30.81 6.00 26.61
CA GLY A 6 32.01 5.32 27.12
C GLY A 6 31.75 3.99 27.82
N GLU A 7 30.49 3.57 27.98
CA GLU A 7 30.14 2.27 28.55
C GLU A 7 30.71 1.13 27.69
N ILE A 8 31.17 0.05 28.32
CA ILE A 8 31.68 -1.14 27.64
C ILE A 8 30.70 -2.30 27.85
N LEU A 9 30.01 -2.67 26.77
CA LEU A 9 29.19 -3.87 26.71
C LEU A 9 30.05 -5.06 26.29
N LYS A 10 30.11 -6.11 27.13
CA LYS A 10 30.70 -7.40 26.75
C LYS A 10 29.77 -8.10 25.76
N ALA A 11 30.33 -8.58 24.65
CA ALA A 11 29.60 -9.34 23.64
C ALA A 11 30.55 -10.32 22.95
N ASP A 12 30.08 -11.53 22.66
CA ASP A 12 30.83 -12.53 21.90
C ASP A 12 30.73 -12.30 20.38
N THR A 13 29.71 -11.58 19.94
CA THR A 13 29.47 -11.25 18.52
C THR A 13 28.89 -9.84 18.40
N VAL A 14 29.32 -9.12 17.37
CA VAL A 14 28.85 -7.77 17.04
C VAL A 14 28.38 -7.78 15.58
N VAL A 15 27.12 -7.41 15.37
CA VAL A 15 26.56 -7.21 14.03
C VAL A 15 26.50 -5.71 13.76
N ILE A 16 27.14 -5.27 12.69
CA ILE A 16 27.21 -3.85 12.32
C ILE A 16 26.30 -3.62 11.12
N SER A 17 25.23 -2.85 11.31
CA SER A 17 24.31 -2.43 10.25
C SER A 17 24.85 -1.16 9.58
N ILE A 18 25.63 -1.30 8.52
CA ILE A 18 26.36 -0.21 7.87
C ILE A 18 25.50 0.68 6.94
N GLY A 19 24.29 0.25 6.58
CA GLY A 19 23.45 0.92 5.58
C GLY A 19 24.00 0.76 4.15
N ASP A 20 23.30 1.35 3.19
CA ASP A 20 23.64 1.26 1.76
C ASP A 20 23.78 2.68 1.15
N VAL A 21 24.61 2.79 0.11
CA VAL A 21 24.79 3.99 -0.71
C VAL A 21 24.78 3.58 -2.17
N PRO A 22 24.05 4.26 -3.07
CA PRO A 22 23.98 3.88 -4.47
C PRO A 22 25.30 4.11 -5.20
N ASP A 23 25.63 3.23 -6.15
CA ASP A 23 26.66 3.50 -7.15
C ASP A 23 26.09 4.43 -8.23
N LEU A 24 26.63 5.64 -8.34
CA LEU A 24 26.14 6.69 -9.24
C LEU A 24 27.11 7.00 -10.38
N ASN A 25 28.18 6.21 -10.56
CA ASN A 25 29.25 6.49 -11.53
C ASN A 25 28.77 6.47 -12.99
N PHE A 26 27.61 5.86 -13.26
CA PHE A 26 27.02 5.77 -14.60
C PHE A 26 26.21 7.02 -14.98
N LEU A 27 25.90 7.91 -14.01
CA LEU A 27 25.07 9.08 -14.26
C LEU A 27 25.88 10.21 -14.90
N ASP A 28 25.25 10.92 -15.83
CA ASP A 28 25.80 12.13 -16.43
C ASP A 28 25.81 13.30 -15.42
N LYS A 29 26.70 14.28 -15.63
CA LYS A 29 26.86 15.46 -14.75
C LYS A 29 25.63 16.38 -14.73
N SER A 30 24.70 16.21 -15.66
CA SER A 30 23.40 16.88 -15.68
C SER A 30 22.50 16.47 -14.50
N VAL A 31 22.73 15.32 -13.87
CA VAL A 31 21.99 14.85 -12.69
C VAL A 31 22.71 15.29 -11.41
N THR A 32 22.00 16.06 -10.58
CA THR A 32 22.52 16.60 -9.32
C THR A 32 22.51 15.52 -8.24
N ILE A 33 23.62 15.43 -7.52
CA ILE A 33 23.82 14.49 -6.42
C ILE A 33 23.98 15.30 -5.13
N GLU A 34 23.21 14.96 -4.10
CA GLU A 34 23.25 15.58 -2.78
C GLU A 34 23.45 14.50 -1.72
N ASN A 35 24.45 14.66 -0.85
CA ASN A 35 24.77 13.71 0.22
C ASN A 35 24.96 12.25 -0.24
N GLY A 36 25.40 12.03 -1.48
CA GLY A 36 25.59 10.69 -2.05
C GLY A 36 24.34 10.07 -2.69
N PHE A 37 23.25 10.82 -2.83
CA PHE A 37 22.00 10.39 -3.43
C PHE A 37 21.57 11.31 -4.57
N VAL A 38 20.77 10.82 -5.50
CA VAL A 38 20.21 11.63 -6.59
C VAL A 38 19.16 12.59 -6.03
N ALA A 39 19.38 13.89 -6.25
CA ALA A 39 18.42 14.92 -5.85
C ALA A 39 17.21 14.91 -6.80
N VAL A 40 16.01 14.93 -6.22
CA VAL A 40 14.74 14.94 -6.97
C VAL A 40 13.76 15.94 -6.42
N ASP A 41 12.86 16.43 -7.28
CA ASP A 41 11.69 17.20 -6.85
C ASP A 41 10.59 16.29 -6.26
N GLN A 42 9.49 16.90 -5.83
CA GLN A 42 8.34 16.17 -5.27
C GLN A 42 7.74 15.14 -6.25
N PHE A 43 7.96 15.27 -7.56
CA PHE A 43 7.48 14.38 -8.61
C PHE A 43 8.54 13.36 -9.08
N SER A 44 9.60 13.17 -8.29
CA SER A 44 10.70 12.24 -8.59
C SER A 44 11.53 12.61 -9.82
N ARG A 45 11.46 13.88 -10.25
CA ARG A 45 12.24 14.38 -11.40
C ARG A 45 13.59 14.90 -10.94
N THR A 46 14.64 14.58 -11.68
CA THR A 46 16.00 15.07 -11.39
C THR A 46 16.24 16.47 -11.97
N SER A 47 17.45 17.01 -11.82
CA SER A 47 17.87 18.24 -12.48
C SER A 47 17.89 18.14 -14.02
N ASP A 48 18.07 16.94 -14.58
CA ASP A 48 17.70 16.66 -15.97
C ASP A 48 16.20 16.35 -16.04
N ARG A 49 15.45 17.19 -16.76
CA ARG A 49 14.00 17.10 -16.86
C ARG A 49 13.49 15.84 -17.57
N GLN A 50 14.37 15.13 -18.29
CA GLN A 50 14.04 13.87 -18.96
C GLN A 50 14.32 12.64 -18.08
N VAL A 51 14.99 12.83 -16.93
CA VAL A 51 15.41 11.74 -16.04
C VAL A 51 14.64 11.80 -14.73
N PHE A 52 14.14 10.64 -14.31
CA PHE A 52 13.44 10.44 -13.05
C PHE A 52 14.18 9.40 -12.22
N ALA A 53 14.17 9.56 -10.89
CA ALA A 53 14.85 8.68 -9.96
C ALA A 53 13.96 8.40 -8.74
N ILE A 54 13.98 7.15 -8.25
CA ILE A 54 13.11 6.64 -7.19
C ILE A 54 13.80 5.57 -6.36
N GLY A 55 13.31 5.31 -5.15
CA GLY A 55 13.85 4.27 -4.26
C GLY A 55 15.21 4.66 -3.67
N ASP A 56 16.04 3.67 -3.35
CA ASP A 56 17.25 3.91 -2.56
C ASP A 56 18.30 4.78 -3.24
N VAL A 57 18.18 5.00 -4.56
CA VAL A 57 19.04 5.94 -5.31
C VAL A 57 18.81 7.41 -4.91
N VAL A 58 17.61 7.75 -4.42
CA VAL A 58 17.26 9.11 -3.95
C VAL A 58 17.35 9.26 -2.43
N GLY A 59 17.56 8.17 -1.71
CA GLY A 59 17.66 8.13 -0.25
C GLY A 59 17.17 6.80 0.31
N PRO A 60 17.68 6.36 1.48
CA PRO A 60 17.31 5.08 2.06
C PRO A 60 15.83 5.04 2.44
N GLY A 61 15.16 3.92 2.16
CA GLY A 61 13.75 3.72 2.52
C GLY A 61 13.37 2.27 2.74
N LEU A 62 12.07 2.02 2.91
CA LEU A 62 11.50 0.68 2.89
C LEU A 62 11.21 0.25 1.45
N ILE A 63 11.11 -1.05 1.22
CA ILE A 63 10.67 -1.62 -0.06
C ILE A 63 9.32 -1.00 -0.49
N THR A 64 8.42 -0.78 0.46
CA THR A 64 7.12 -0.16 0.20
C THR A 64 7.23 1.29 -0.27
N ASP A 65 8.25 2.02 0.18
CA ASP A 65 8.51 3.40 -0.24
C ASP A 65 8.96 3.43 -1.70
N ALA A 66 9.87 2.52 -2.09
CA ALA A 66 10.33 2.38 -3.48
C ALA A 66 9.18 1.99 -4.44
N ILE A 67 8.33 1.02 -4.05
CA ILE A 67 7.14 0.63 -4.82
C ILE A 67 6.20 1.83 -4.99
N GLY A 68 5.90 2.54 -3.89
CA GLY A 68 5.04 3.71 -3.92
C GLY A 68 5.61 4.85 -4.77
N ALA A 69 6.91 5.11 -4.67
CA ALA A 69 7.61 6.10 -5.49
C ALA A 69 7.53 5.75 -6.97
N GLY A 70 7.72 4.48 -7.34
CA GLY A 70 7.58 4.02 -8.72
C GLY A 70 6.20 4.26 -9.31
N ARG A 71 5.14 3.93 -8.56
CA ARG A 71 3.77 4.23 -9.00
C ARG A 71 3.55 5.73 -9.20
N ARG A 72 3.98 6.58 -8.26
CA ARG A 72 3.82 8.04 -8.34
C ARG A 72 4.63 8.66 -9.48
N ALA A 73 5.85 8.20 -9.71
CA ALA A 73 6.69 8.64 -10.82
C ALA A 73 6.07 8.25 -12.16
N ALA A 74 5.57 7.01 -12.29
CA ALA A 74 4.88 6.57 -13.50
C ALA A 74 3.65 7.42 -13.83
N LEU A 75 2.80 7.73 -12.84
CA LEU A 75 1.66 8.64 -13.01
C LEU A 75 2.09 10.05 -13.43
N SER A 76 3.18 10.56 -12.84
CA SER A 76 3.72 11.88 -13.20
C SER A 76 4.23 11.90 -14.64
N ILE A 77 4.97 10.86 -15.05
CA ILE A 77 5.51 10.70 -16.42
C ILE A 77 4.37 10.62 -17.44
N ASP A 78 3.35 9.79 -17.19
CA ASP A 78 2.18 9.65 -18.06
C ASP A 78 1.50 11.00 -18.32
N ARG A 79 1.28 11.78 -17.26
CA ARG A 79 0.67 13.11 -17.37
C ARG A 79 1.54 14.09 -18.16
N ILE A 80 2.84 14.08 -17.93
CA ILE A 80 3.78 14.94 -18.66
C ILE A 80 3.77 14.59 -20.16
N ILE A 81 3.79 13.30 -20.51
CA ILE A 81 3.69 12.83 -21.90
C ILE A 81 2.37 13.28 -22.53
N ALA A 82 1.28 13.28 -21.76
CA ALA A 82 -0.02 13.78 -22.18
C ALA A 82 -0.14 15.33 -22.20
N GLY A 83 0.95 16.07 -21.97
CA GLY A 83 0.97 17.54 -21.94
C GLY A 83 0.27 18.16 -20.73
N LYS A 84 0.03 17.39 -19.67
CA LYS A 84 -0.61 17.83 -18.42
C LYS A 84 0.43 18.10 -17.34
N SER A 85 0.08 18.92 -16.35
CA SER A 85 0.89 19.09 -15.15
C SER A 85 1.02 17.76 -14.38
N PRO A 86 2.21 17.44 -13.83
CA PRO A 86 2.41 16.24 -13.02
C PRO A 86 1.53 16.28 -11.77
N ASP A 87 1.11 15.11 -11.34
CA ASP A 87 0.25 14.89 -10.18
C ASP A 87 0.51 13.47 -9.66
N HIS A 88 0.40 13.28 -8.35
CA HIS A 88 0.50 11.97 -7.73
C HIS A 88 -0.79 11.15 -7.83
N GLY A 89 -1.85 11.75 -8.39
CA GLY A 89 -3.18 11.17 -8.43
C GLY A 89 -3.80 11.16 -7.03
N ASP A 90 -4.87 10.37 -6.88
CA ASP A 90 -5.58 10.30 -5.62
C ASP A 90 -4.75 9.56 -4.57
N ILE A 91 -4.34 10.28 -3.53
CA ILE A 91 -3.75 9.68 -2.33
C ILE A 91 -4.88 9.04 -1.54
N LEU A 92 -4.94 7.70 -1.59
CA LEU A 92 -5.90 6.95 -0.79
C LEU A 92 -5.59 7.13 0.70
N PRO A 93 -6.63 7.28 1.55
CA PRO A 93 -6.42 7.38 2.99
C PRO A 93 -5.77 6.10 3.51
N LEU A 94 -4.93 6.24 4.53
CA LEU A 94 -4.37 5.08 5.23
C LEU A 94 -5.52 4.24 5.79
N ILE A 95 -5.52 2.96 5.49
CA ILE A 95 -6.47 2.03 6.11
C ILE A 95 -6.20 1.96 7.62
N ASP A 96 -7.27 2.02 8.41
CA ASP A 96 -7.21 1.67 9.82
C ASP A 96 -6.80 0.19 9.96
N LYS A 97 -5.64 -0.03 10.56
CA LYS A 97 -5.07 -1.37 10.77
C LYS A 97 -6.01 -2.27 11.59
N GLN A 98 -6.87 -1.69 12.42
CA GLN A 98 -7.86 -2.44 13.21
C GLN A 98 -8.95 -3.08 12.34
N ARG A 99 -9.11 -2.65 11.08
CA ARG A 99 -10.05 -3.23 10.11
C ARG A 99 -9.49 -4.46 9.39
N ILE A 100 -8.20 -4.76 9.51
CA ILE A 100 -7.57 -5.88 8.80
C ILE A 100 -7.80 -7.16 9.61
N SER A 101 -8.52 -8.14 9.03
CA SER A 101 -8.74 -9.43 9.66
C SER A 101 -7.69 -10.44 9.22
N LEU A 102 -6.80 -10.83 10.13
CA LEU A 102 -5.74 -11.80 9.86
C LEU A 102 -6.20 -13.26 10.05
N GLU A 103 -7.40 -13.51 10.55
CA GLU A 103 -7.94 -14.88 10.75
C GLU A 103 -8.02 -15.66 9.44
N TYR A 104 -8.24 -14.96 8.33
CA TYR A 104 -8.31 -15.55 6.99
C TYR A 104 -6.95 -15.62 6.29
N TYR A 105 -5.89 -15.10 6.91
CA TYR A 105 -4.56 -15.04 6.34
C TYR A 105 -3.68 -16.17 6.89
N ASN A 106 -3.26 -17.09 6.02
CA ASN A 106 -2.30 -18.13 6.37
C ASN A 106 -0.89 -17.78 5.83
N PRO A 107 0.04 -17.30 6.67
CA PRO A 107 1.39 -16.95 6.23
C PRO A 107 2.22 -18.15 5.79
N LYS A 108 1.75 -19.38 6.02
CA LYS A 108 2.44 -20.61 5.65
C LYS A 108 2.02 -21.16 4.27
N ASN A 109 1.03 -20.54 3.62
CA ASN A 109 0.69 -20.93 2.26
C ASN A 109 1.87 -20.62 1.34
N SER A 110 2.44 -21.66 0.74
CA SER A 110 3.36 -21.49 -0.38
C SER A 110 2.53 -21.41 -1.66
N ALA A 111 2.61 -20.29 -2.36
CA ALA A 111 2.01 -20.15 -3.68
C ALA A 111 2.97 -20.65 -4.75
N ASP A 112 2.44 -21.41 -5.72
CA ASP A 112 3.23 -21.94 -6.84
C ASP A 112 3.57 -20.87 -7.89
N ASN A 113 2.81 -19.76 -7.91
CA ASN A 113 3.03 -18.64 -8.81
C ASN A 113 2.62 -17.29 -8.17
N LEU A 114 2.93 -16.20 -8.88
CA LEU A 114 2.65 -14.82 -8.45
C LEU A 114 1.16 -14.52 -8.30
N VAL A 115 0.29 -15.15 -9.09
CA VAL A 115 -1.16 -14.92 -9.03
C VAL A 115 -1.73 -15.50 -7.75
N ASP A 116 -1.34 -16.74 -7.43
CA ASP A 116 -1.76 -17.43 -6.22
C ASP A 116 -1.21 -16.71 -4.96
N CYS A 117 0.03 -16.23 -5.04
CA CYS A 117 0.63 -15.43 -3.95
C CYS A 117 -0.17 -14.14 -3.69
N GLY A 118 -0.62 -13.47 -4.75
CA GLY A 118 -1.46 -12.28 -4.63
C GLY A 118 -2.86 -12.58 -4.06
N ALA A 119 -3.42 -13.75 -4.36
CA ALA A 119 -4.73 -14.17 -3.86
C ALA A 119 -4.74 -14.46 -2.34
N ASP A 120 -3.58 -14.79 -1.78
CA ASP A 120 -3.37 -14.99 -0.35
C ASP A 120 -3.14 -13.67 0.42
N CYS A 121 -3.18 -12.52 -0.25
CA CYS A 121 -3.09 -11.22 0.41
C CYS A 121 -4.19 -11.06 1.46
N ALA A 122 -3.84 -10.50 2.63
CA ALA A 122 -4.80 -10.12 3.67
C ALA A 122 -5.85 -9.07 3.20
N SER A 123 -5.73 -8.58 1.96
CA SER A 123 -6.72 -7.76 1.24
C SER A 123 -7.21 -6.57 2.07
N CYS A 124 -6.27 -5.80 2.62
CA CYS A 124 -6.58 -4.65 3.46
C CYS A 124 -7.33 -3.57 2.65
N GLY A 125 -8.61 -3.39 2.95
CA GLY A 125 -9.37 -2.22 2.49
C GLY A 125 -9.94 -2.26 1.09
N GLN A 126 -9.79 -3.38 0.38
CA GLN A 126 -10.43 -3.58 -0.93
C GLN A 126 -11.24 -4.87 -0.91
N CYS A 127 -12.48 -4.81 -1.40
CA CYS A 127 -13.35 -5.99 -1.52
C CYS A 127 -12.78 -6.97 -2.54
N ARG A 128 -12.62 -8.24 -2.14
CA ARG A 128 -12.15 -9.34 -3.01
C ARG A 128 -13.26 -10.19 -3.64
N ASP A 129 -14.49 -9.69 -3.63
CA ASP A 129 -15.68 -10.37 -4.18
C ASP A 129 -15.99 -11.78 -3.62
N CYS A 130 -15.68 -12.03 -2.34
CA CYS A 130 -15.81 -13.37 -1.75
C CYS A 130 -17.26 -13.81 -1.42
N GLY A 131 -18.24 -12.91 -1.43
CA GLY A 131 -19.64 -13.23 -1.13
C GLY A 131 -19.98 -13.53 0.34
N ILE A 132 -19.00 -13.61 1.26
CA ILE A 132 -19.22 -13.95 2.68
C ILE A 132 -20.28 -13.04 3.34
N CYS A 133 -20.26 -11.74 3.03
CA CYS A 133 -21.21 -10.78 3.60
C CYS A 133 -22.66 -11.03 3.17
N VAL A 134 -22.87 -11.57 1.96
CA VAL A 134 -24.19 -11.96 1.46
C VAL A 134 -24.66 -13.21 2.18
N ALA A 135 -23.78 -14.22 2.28
CA ALA A 135 -24.11 -15.50 2.89
C ALA A 135 -24.40 -15.40 4.40
N ILE A 136 -23.68 -14.52 5.12
CA ILE A 136 -23.81 -14.40 6.58
C ILE A 136 -24.94 -13.46 7.02
N CYS A 137 -25.53 -12.69 6.10
CA CYS A 137 -26.58 -11.73 6.47
C CYS A 137 -27.90 -12.48 6.77
N PRO A 138 -28.40 -12.48 8.02
CA PRO A 138 -29.59 -13.24 8.38
C PRO A 138 -30.86 -12.72 7.69
N GLU A 139 -30.92 -11.41 7.42
CA GLU A 139 -32.06 -10.75 6.79
C GLU A 139 -31.93 -10.65 5.25
N GLY A 140 -30.85 -11.17 4.66
CA GLY A 140 -30.59 -11.04 3.23
C GLY A 140 -30.44 -9.59 2.74
N ALA A 141 -30.04 -8.68 3.64
CA ALA A 141 -29.95 -7.25 3.36
C ALA A 141 -28.79 -6.86 2.41
N ILE A 142 -27.81 -7.74 2.18
CA ILE A 142 -26.63 -7.44 1.36
C ILE A 142 -26.74 -8.13 0.00
N LYS A 143 -26.53 -7.37 -1.09
CA LYS A 143 -26.53 -7.89 -2.46
C LYS A 143 -25.30 -7.43 -3.24
N ARG A 144 -24.74 -8.31 -4.05
CA ARG A 144 -23.74 -7.96 -5.07
C ARG A 144 -24.47 -7.36 -6.27
N VAL A 145 -24.01 -6.20 -6.74
CA VAL A 145 -24.55 -5.47 -7.89
C VAL A 145 -23.44 -5.28 -8.90
N GLU A 146 -23.69 -5.65 -10.15
CA GLU A 146 -22.77 -5.38 -11.26
C GLU A 146 -22.93 -3.93 -11.72
N ILE A 147 -21.82 -3.20 -11.78
CA ILE A 147 -21.79 -1.83 -12.30
C ILE A 147 -21.53 -1.88 -13.81
N ASN A 148 -20.57 -2.69 -14.24
CA ASN A 148 -20.25 -2.95 -15.64
C ASN A 148 -19.54 -4.32 -15.79
N LYS A 149 -19.09 -4.67 -17.01
CA LYS A 149 -18.45 -5.97 -17.30
C LYS A 149 -17.28 -6.34 -16.37
N ASN A 150 -16.59 -5.35 -15.82
CA ASN A 150 -15.37 -5.54 -15.03
C ASN A 150 -15.48 -4.99 -13.60
N ASP A 151 -16.65 -4.51 -13.18
CA ASP A 151 -16.77 -3.77 -11.93
C ASP A 151 -18.06 -4.10 -11.16
N PHE A 152 -17.96 -4.12 -9.84
CA PHE A 152 -19.02 -4.57 -8.94
C PHE A 152 -19.00 -3.77 -7.63
N GLU A 153 -20.15 -3.76 -6.96
CA GLU A 153 -20.28 -3.27 -5.61
C GLU A 153 -21.16 -4.21 -4.78
N TYR A 154 -21.03 -4.13 -3.46
CA TYR A 154 -21.97 -4.75 -2.53
C TYR A 154 -22.80 -3.65 -1.89
N LYS A 155 -24.13 -3.77 -1.95
CA LYS A 155 -25.08 -2.79 -1.42
C LYS A 155 -25.87 -3.39 -0.26
N VAL A 156 -26.05 -2.59 0.78
CA VAL A 156 -26.90 -2.90 1.94
C VAL A 156 -28.26 -2.25 1.71
N ASP A 157 -29.32 -3.04 1.85
CA ASP A 157 -30.69 -2.56 1.94
C ASP A 157 -30.97 -2.10 3.39
N PRO A 158 -31.14 -0.78 3.63
CA PRO A 158 -31.33 -0.26 4.98
C PRO A 158 -32.67 -0.67 5.60
N ASP A 159 -33.67 -1.03 4.80
CA ASP A 159 -35.00 -1.44 5.30
C ASP A 159 -34.99 -2.88 5.83
N LEU A 160 -34.02 -3.69 5.38
CA LEU A 160 -33.80 -5.07 5.86
C LEU A 160 -32.68 -5.15 6.92
N CYS A 161 -31.80 -4.16 7.00
CA CYS A 161 -30.63 -4.21 7.88
C CYS A 161 -31.00 -3.95 9.34
N ILE A 162 -30.88 -4.98 10.18
CA ILE A 162 -31.10 -4.89 11.63
C ILE A 162 -29.86 -4.48 12.44
N GLY A 163 -28.73 -4.15 11.81
CA GLY A 163 -27.53 -3.68 12.49
C GLY A 163 -26.77 -4.72 13.33
N CYS A 164 -26.97 -6.03 13.08
CA CYS A 164 -26.36 -7.12 13.87
C CYS A 164 -24.82 -7.19 13.79
N GLY A 165 -24.21 -6.68 12.71
CA GLY A 165 -22.75 -6.60 12.56
C GLY A 165 -22.04 -7.86 12.06
N PHE A 166 -22.75 -8.94 11.71
CA PHE A 166 -22.11 -10.16 11.21
C PHE A 166 -21.28 -9.93 9.94
N CYS A 167 -21.76 -9.10 9.01
CA CYS A 167 -21.00 -8.74 7.82
C CYS A 167 -19.69 -8.01 8.14
N LYS A 168 -19.69 -7.12 9.14
CA LYS A 168 -18.50 -6.42 9.64
C LYS A 168 -17.52 -7.39 10.29
N GLY A 169 -18.01 -8.28 11.15
CA GLY A 169 -17.17 -9.27 11.84
C GLY A 169 -16.56 -10.33 10.92
N ALA A 170 -17.31 -10.77 9.90
CA ALA A 170 -16.88 -11.85 9.01
C ALA A 170 -16.11 -11.38 7.77
N CYS A 171 -16.12 -10.08 7.44
CA CYS A 171 -15.42 -9.60 6.26
C CYS A 171 -13.89 -9.72 6.42
N PRO A 172 -13.18 -10.50 5.58
CA PRO A 172 -11.73 -10.59 5.66
C PRO A 172 -11.05 -9.24 5.34
N CYS A 173 -11.67 -8.44 4.47
CA CYS A 173 -11.13 -7.19 3.96
C CYS A 173 -11.44 -5.96 4.84
N GLY A 174 -12.32 -6.11 5.84
CA GLY A 174 -12.77 -5.00 6.68
C GLY A 174 -13.56 -3.91 5.95
N ILE A 175 -14.29 -4.25 4.88
CA ILE A 175 -14.97 -3.27 4.01
C ILE A 175 -16.24 -2.68 4.63
N TRP A 176 -16.84 -3.39 5.60
CA TRP A 176 -18.09 -2.98 6.24
C TRP A 176 -17.83 -2.22 7.53
N ASP A 177 -18.56 -1.13 7.73
CA ASP A 177 -18.66 -0.46 9.01
C ASP A 177 -20.12 -0.37 9.47
N LEU A 178 -20.31 -0.19 10.77
CA LEU A 178 -21.61 0.03 11.38
C LEU A 178 -21.68 1.50 11.80
N ILE A 179 -22.60 2.23 11.21
CA ILE A 179 -22.88 3.61 11.58
C ILE A 179 -24.17 3.56 12.39
N PRO A 180 -24.21 4.15 13.61
CA PRO A 180 -25.44 4.27 14.37
C PRO A 180 -26.50 4.93 13.50
N ASN A 181 -27.72 4.43 13.57
CA ASN A 181 -28.86 5.05 12.89
C ASN A 181 -29.26 6.29 13.69
N THR A 182 -28.40 7.32 13.69
CA THR A 182 -28.72 8.64 14.25
C THR A 182 -29.80 9.21 13.35
N ALA A 183 -31.02 9.20 13.85
CA ALA A 183 -32.29 9.40 13.16
C ALA A 183 -32.26 10.44 12.00
N LYS A 184 -33.03 10.10 10.94
CA LYS A 184 -33.59 11.04 9.96
C LYS A 184 -34.28 12.23 10.62
#